data_AF-A0A966BMA7-F1
#
_entry.id   AF-A0A966BMA7-F1
#
_cell.length_a   1.000
_cell.length_b   1.000
_cell.length_c   1.000
_cell.angle_alpha   90.00
_cell.angle_beta   90.00
_cell.angle_gamma   90.00
#
_symmetry.space_group_name_H-M   'P 1'
#
loop_
_entity.id
_entity.type
_entity.pdbx_description
1 polymer ?
#
loop_
_entity_poly.entity_id
_entity_poly.type
_entity_poly.pdbx_seq_one_letter_code
_entity_poly.pdbx_strand_id
1 'polypeptide(L)' 'AVNHAATTGQPGSVAIRRLSSVPYRSECFITPLSTVARVATEMKDEYINAAGNDVTQAWIDYVAPLVGELPKMGRL' A
#
# COMPACT_ATOMS: atom_id res chain seq x y z
N ALA A 1 -2.58 -14.93 -3.02
CA ALA A 1 -2.11 -14.76 -1.63
C ALA A 1 -1.92 -16.10 -0.91
N VAL A 2 -2.96 -16.95 -0.80
CA VAL A 2 -2.89 -18.27 -0.13
C VAL A 2 -1.81 -19.20 -0.71
N ASN A 3 -1.61 -19.21 -2.03
CA ASN A 3 -0.63 -20.08 -2.70
C ASN A 3 0.84 -19.76 -2.37
N HIS A 4 1.18 -18.55 -1.92
CA HIS A 4 2.56 -18.18 -1.55
C HIS A 4 2.91 -18.58 -0.11
N ALA A 5 1.93 -18.60 0.80
CA ALA A 5 2.14 -19.02 2.19
C ALA A 5 2.12 -20.56 2.33
N ALA A 6 1.29 -21.23 1.54
CA ALA A 6 1.12 -22.69 1.62
C ALA A 6 2.37 -23.50 1.22
N THR A 7 3.28 -22.94 0.41
CA THR A 7 4.47 -23.63 -0.10
C THR A 7 5.66 -23.63 0.85
N THR A 8 5.71 -22.73 1.84
CA THR A 8 6.85 -22.61 2.77
C THR A 8 6.60 -23.23 4.14
N GLY A 9 5.34 -23.56 4.48
CA GLY A 9 4.98 -24.27 5.72
C GLY A 9 5.24 -23.49 7.02
N GLN A 10 5.64 -22.22 6.95
CA GLN A 10 5.93 -21.39 8.13
C GLN A 10 4.76 -20.47 8.48
N PRO A 11 4.42 -20.34 9.78
CA PRO A 11 3.38 -19.42 10.23
C PRO A 11 3.81 -17.96 10.01
N GLY A 12 3.00 -17.18 9.30
CA GLY A 12 3.30 -15.78 8.97
C GLY A 12 2.19 -15.10 8.19
N SER A 13 2.32 -13.79 8.01
CA SER A 13 1.43 -12.98 7.16
C SER A 13 2.09 -12.71 5.81
N VAL A 14 1.29 -12.65 4.74
CA VAL A 14 1.77 -12.23 3.41
C VAL A 14 1.73 -10.70 3.36
N ALA A 15 2.90 -10.08 3.26
CA ALA A 15 3.05 -8.65 3.08
C ALA A 15 3.45 -8.32 1.64
N ILE A 16 3.08 -7.13 1.17
CA ILE A 16 3.43 -6.62 -0.17
C ILE A 16 4.50 -5.54 0.00
N ARG A 17 5.61 -5.68 -0.73
CA ARG A 17 6.69 -4.69 -0.78
C ARG A 17 6.75 -4.05 -2.16
N ARG A 18 6.78 -2.72 -2.21
CA ARG A 18 7.05 -1.96 -3.45
C ARG A 18 8.55 -2.05 -3.77
N LEU A 19 8.86 -2.45 -5.00
CA LEU A 19 10.22 -2.59 -5.53
C LEU A 19 10.62 -1.42 -6.44
N SER A 20 9.65 -0.82 -7.14
CA SER A 20 9.86 0.31 -8.04
C SER A 20 8.58 1.11 -8.16
N SER A 21 8.70 2.43 -8.34
CA SER A 21 7.56 3.31 -8.58
C SER A 21 7.33 3.59 -10.07
N VAL A 22 8.40 3.62 -10.89
CA VAL A 22 8.32 3.89 -12.34
C VAL A 22 9.27 2.97 -13.12
N PRO A 23 8.77 1.93 -13.80
CA PRO A 23 7.40 1.43 -13.73
C PRO A 23 7.11 0.83 -12.36
N TYR A 24 5.83 0.78 -11.97
CA TYR A 24 5.43 0.18 -10.70
C TYR A 24 5.72 -1.31 -10.67
N ARG A 25 6.43 -1.77 -9.62
CA ARG A 25 6.67 -3.20 -9.34
C ARG A 25 6.53 -3.47 -7.85
N SER A 26 5.95 -4.61 -7.50
CA SER A 26 5.85 -5.09 -6.12
C SER A 26 6.01 -6.60 -6.04
N GLU A 27 6.42 -7.09 -4.88
CA GLU A 27 6.52 -8.51 -4.59
C GLU A 27 5.81 -8.87 -3.28
N CYS A 28 5.44 -10.14 -3.14
CA CYS A 28 4.89 -10.69 -1.91
C CYS A 28 6.02 -11.37 -1.12
N PHE A 29 6.06 -11.15 0.19
CA PHE A 29 6.96 -11.83 1.09
C PHE A 29 6.23 -12.25 2.37
N ILE A 30 6.80 -13.21 3.11
CA ILE A 30 6.26 -13.65 4.40
C ILE A 30 6.93 -12.84 5.51
N THR A 31 6.11 -12.24 6.37
CA THR A 31 6.57 -11.54 7.57
C THR A 31 6.05 -12.23 8.84
N PRO A 32 6.82 -12.28 9.94
CA PRO A 32 6.36 -12.89 11.18
C PRO A 32 5.10 -12.21 11.72
N LEU A 33 4.16 -12.99 12.27
CA LEU A 33 2.91 -12.48 12.84
C LEU A 33 3.13 -11.40 13.91
N SER A 34 4.20 -11.50 14.70
CA SER A 34 4.56 -10.51 15.72
C SER A 34 4.86 -9.11 15.16
N THR A 35 5.27 -9.00 13.89
CA THR A 35 5.63 -7.73 13.25
C THR A 35 4.42 -6.99 12.68
N VAL A 36 3.31 -7.70 12.48
CA VAL A 36 2.05 -7.16 11.93
C VAL A 36 0.94 -7.11 12.96
N ALA A 37 1.01 -7.96 13.99
CA ALA A 37 0.08 -7.93 15.09
C ALA A 37 0.24 -6.58 15.82
N ARG A 38 -0.81 -5.76 15.75
CA ARG A 38 -0.98 -4.50 16.51
C ARG A 38 -0.32 -3.24 15.95
N VAL A 39 0.22 -3.27 14.72
CA VAL A 39 0.78 -2.08 14.07
C VAL A 39 -0.10 -1.67 12.88
N ALA A 40 -0.66 -0.47 12.93
CA ALA A 40 -1.36 0.14 11.81
C ALA A 40 -0.44 1.19 11.15
N THR A 41 -0.43 1.23 9.82
CA THR A 41 0.26 2.29 9.09
C THR A 41 -0.57 3.57 9.14
N GLU A 42 0.00 4.62 9.71
CA GLU A 42 -0.63 5.94 9.78
C GLU A 42 -0.35 6.76 8.50
N MET A 43 -1.24 7.71 8.22
CA MET A 43 -1.02 8.69 7.17
C MET A 43 0.09 9.63 7.60
N LYS A 44 1.12 9.78 6.78
CA LYS A 44 2.23 10.68 7.06
C LYS A 44 1.81 12.14 6.85
N ASP A 45 2.38 13.06 7.64
CA ASP A 45 2.14 14.50 7.50
C ASP A 45 2.47 15.03 6.09
N GLU A 46 3.48 14.47 5.43
CA GLU A 46 3.86 14.84 4.05
C GLU A 46 2.75 14.58 3.01
N TYR A 47 1.76 13.77 3.36
CA TYR A 47 0.60 13.46 2.52
C TYR A 47 -0.57 14.41 2.71
N ILE A 48 -0.54 15.28 3.71
CA ILE A 48 -1.61 16.24 4.04
C ILE A 48 -1.15 17.65 3.62
N ASN A 49 -2.01 18.39 2.94
CA ASN A 49 -1.71 19.76 2.54
C ASN A 49 -1.59 20.68 3.77
N ALA A 50 -0.98 21.86 3.60
CA ALA A 50 -0.79 22.80 4.71
C ALA A 50 -2.10 23.29 5.35
N ALA A 51 -3.23 23.24 4.62
CA ALA A 51 -4.56 23.61 5.13
C ALA A 51 -5.25 22.47 5.91
N GLY A 52 -4.68 21.26 5.94
CA GLY A 52 -5.21 20.11 6.66
C GLY A 52 -6.49 19.49 6.08
N ASN A 53 -6.87 19.86 4.86
CA ASN A 53 -8.17 19.50 4.27
C ASN A 53 -8.08 18.80 2.91
N ASP A 54 -6.87 18.59 2.39
CA ASP A 54 -6.63 17.88 1.14
C ASP A 54 -5.31 17.10 1.20
N VAL A 55 -5.11 16.25 0.22
CA VAL A 55 -3.89 15.45 0.06
C VAL A 55 -2.85 16.18 -0.79
N THR A 56 -1.58 15.89 -0.56
CA THR A 56 -0.48 16.41 -1.40
C THR A 56 -0.28 15.56 -2.65
N GLN A 57 0.48 16.09 -3.62
CA GLN A 57 0.89 15.32 -4.80
C GLN A 57 1.68 14.06 -4.42
N ALA A 58 2.45 14.09 -3.33
CA ALA A 58 3.20 12.93 -2.85
C ALA A 58 2.28 11.75 -2.50
N TRP A 59 1.09 12.03 -1.96
CA TRP A 59 0.08 10.99 -1.74
C TRP A 59 -0.47 10.45 -3.06
N ILE A 60 -0.83 11.34 -3.99
CA ILE A 60 -1.36 10.95 -5.31
C ILE A 60 -0.35 10.07 -6.06
N ASP A 61 0.92 10.46 -6.10
CA ASP A 61 1.99 9.69 -6.73
C ASP A 61 2.20 8.32 -6.05
N TYR A 62 1.97 8.26 -4.73
CA TYR A 62 2.01 7.00 -4.00
C TYR A 62 0.83 6.08 -4.37
N VAL A 63 -0.41 6.58 -4.44
CA VAL A 63 -1.61 5.75 -4.63
C VAL A 63 -1.98 5.48 -6.09
N ALA A 64 -1.63 6.38 -7.03
CA ALA A 64 -1.99 6.27 -8.44
C ALA A 64 -1.67 4.91 -9.07
N PRO A 65 -0.46 4.33 -8.92
CA PRO A 65 -0.17 3.02 -9.51
C PRO A 65 -0.88 1.85 -8.82
N LEU A 66 -1.48 2.06 -7.64
CA LEU A 66 -2.17 1.04 -6.87
C LEU A 66 -3.63 0.87 -7.29
N VAL A 67 -4.28 1.98 -7.67
CA VAL A 67 -5.73 2.03 -7.95
C VAL A 67 -6.06 1.84 -9.43
N GLY A 68 -5.10 2.04 -10.33
CA GLY A 68 -5.32 1.97 -11.77
C GLY A 68 -6.13 3.16 -12.29
N GLU A 69 -6.85 2.96 -13.41
CA GLU A 69 -7.69 4.00 -13.99
C GLU A 69 -8.93 4.24 -13.12
N LEU A 70 -9.06 5.47 -12.60
CA LEU A 70 -10.21 5.85 -11.80
C LEU A 70 -11.41 6.20 -12.69
N PRO A 71 -12.64 5.83 -12.28
CA PRO A 71 -13.84 6.22 -13.00
C PRO A 71 -13.98 7.74 -13.04
N LYS A 72 -14.56 8.27 -14.12
CA LYS A 72 -14.88 9.70 -14.21
C LYS A 72 -15.88 10.05 -13.11
N MET A 73 -15.50 10.97 -12.23
CA MET A 73 -16.39 11.53 -11.22
C MET A 73 -17.63 12.11 -11.91
N GLY A 74 -18.79 11.54 -11.58
CA GLY A 74 -20.08 12.12 -11.94
C GLY A 74 -20.38 13.30 -11.02
N ARG A 75 -20.78 14.44 -11.60
CA ARG A 75 -21.25 15.60 -10.85
C ARG A 75 -22.74 15.75 -11.10
N LEU A 76 -23.54 15.86 -10.02
CA LEU A 76 -24.96 16.20 -10.07
C LEU A 76 -25.18 17.67 -10.45
#